data_AF-A0AAQ3JYI9-F1
#
_entry.id   AF-A0AAQ3JYI9-F1
#
_cell.length_a   1.000
_cell.length_b   1.000
_cell.length_c   1.000
_cell.angle_alpha   90.00
_cell.angle_beta   90.00
_cell.angle_gamma   90.00
#
_symmetry.space_group_name_H-M   'P 1'
#
loop_
_entity.id
_entity.type
_entity.pdbx_description
1 polymer ?
#
loop_
_entity_poly.entity_id
_entity_poly.type
_entity_poly.pdbx_seq_one_letter_code
_entity_poly.pdbx_strand_id
1 'polypeptide(L)'
;MEEKEEYMGLSDDEVMHLRILQKKTEALCKQIQIKWWSKARMKWVNEGERNSKYYHNLVKLKRNRADIEKLVVDDIALSDNKEMVEAFAVWYENLWKQEGDDRELNVLDRIQWRKIDQQKADFIN
;
A
#
# COMPACT_ATOMS: atom_id res chain seq x y z
N MET A 1 -26.42 -52.66 21.33
CA MET A 1 -27.08 -52.63 20.01
C MET A 1 -26.94 -51.21 19.52
N GLU A 2 -25.96 -50.96 18.66
CA GLU A 2 -25.74 -49.65 18.04
C GLU A 2 -26.76 -49.46 16.92
N GLU A 3 -27.64 -48.46 17.10
CA GLU A 3 -28.50 -47.95 16.03
C GLU A 3 -27.61 -47.35 14.93
N LYS A 4 -27.61 -48.00 13.77
CA LYS A 4 -27.02 -47.42 12.56
C LYS A 4 -27.97 -46.32 12.09
N GLU A 5 -27.57 -45.07 12.30
CA GLU A 5 -28.17 -43.93 11.61
C GLU A 5 -28.00 -44.15 10.10
N GLU A 6 -29.11 -44.47 9.44
CA GLU A 6 -29.18 -44.64 7.99
C GLU A 6 -29.05 -43.25 7.37
N TYR A 7 -27.86 -42.94 6.87
CA TYR A 7 -27.54 -41.69 6.18
C TYR A 7 -28.26 -41.67 4.82
N MET A 8 -29.56 -41.38 4.83
CA MET A 8 -30.34 -41.14 3.62
C MET A 8 -29.87 -39.80 3.04
N GLY A 9 -29.12 -39.87 1.94
CA GLY A 9 -28.70 -38.69 1.19
C GLY A 9 -29.91 -37.86 0.75
N LEU A 10 -29.70 -36.55 0.61
CA LEU A 10 -30.72 -35.60 0.14
C LEU A 10 -31.40 -36.11 -1.14
N SER A 11 -32.73 -36.02 -1.19
CA SER A 11 -33.49 -36.34 -2.40
C SER A 11 -33.14 -35.38 -3.54
N ASP A 12 -33.26 -35.85 -4.78
CA ASP A 12 -33.02 -35.03 -5.98
C ASP A 12 -33.84 -33.73 -5.97
N ASP A 13 -35.06 -33.77 -5.43
CA ASP A 13 -35.92 -32.60 -5.26
C ASP A 13 -35.35 -31.60 -4.26
N GLU A 14 -34.78 -32.07 -3.15
CA GLU A 14 -34.14 -31.24 -2.13
C GLU A 14 -32.86 -30.62 -2.66
N VAL A 15 -32.05 -31.39 -3.40
CA VAL A 15 -30.85 -30.89 -4.09
C VAL A 15 -31.22 -29.81 -5.10
N MET A 16 -32.28 -30.02 -5.88
CA MET A 16 -32.77 -29.04 -6.84
C MET A 16 -33.27 -27.77 -6.14
N HIS A 17 -34.02 -27.91 -5.05
CA HIS A 17 -34.51 -26.79 -4.25
C HIS A 17 -33.35 -25.98 -3.65
N LEU A 18 -32.33 -26.65 -3.09
CA LEU A 18 -31.12 -26.00 -2.58
C LEU A 18 -30.38 -25.21 -3.67
N ARG A 19 -30.26 -25.75 -4.88
CA ARG A 19 -29.65 -25.05 -6.02
C ARG A 19 -30.43 -23.80 -6.42
N ILE A 20 -31.76 -23.85 -6.38
CA ILE A 20 -32.61 -22.69 -6.66
C ILE A 20 -32.41 -21.60 -5.60
N LEU A 21 -32.41 -21.99 -4.32
CA LEU A 21 -32.14 -21.09 -3.20
C LEU A 21 -30.76 -20.44 -3.32
N GLN A 22 -29.73 -21.22 -3.64
CA GLN A 22 -28.37 -20.71 -3.82
C GLN A 22 -28.31 -19.67 -4.96
N LYS A 23 -28.93 -19.94 -6.11
CA LYS A 23 -28.96 -18.97 -7.21
C LYS A 23 -29.68 -17.68 -6.81
N LYS A 24 -30.76 -17.80 -6.02
CA LYS A 24 -31.51 -16.64 -5.52
C LYS A 24 -30.69 -15.81 -4.54
N THR A 25 -29.95 -16.44 -3.62
CA THR A 25 -29.09 -15.73 -2.67
C THR A 25 -27.94 -15.03 -3.39
N GLU A 26 -27.29 -15.68 -4.35
CA GLU A 26 -26.23 -15.08 -5.17
C GLU A 26 -26.74 -13.84 -5.94
N ALA A 27 -27.94 -13.92 -6.52
CA ALA A 27 -28.56 -12.79 -7.20
C ALA A 27 -28.83 -11.61 -6.24
N LEU A 28 -29.33 -11.90 -5.04
CA LEU A 28 -29.56 -10.89 -4.01
C LEU A 28 -28.25 -10.26 -3.53
N CYS A 29 -27.21 -11.06 -3.29
CA CYS A 29 -25.88 -10.57 -2.93
C CYS A 29 -25.32 -9.60 -3.99
N LYS A 30 -25.44 -9.94 -5.28
CA LYS A 30 -25.04 -9.05 -6.39
C LYS A 30 -25.81 -7.73 -6.37
N GLN A 31 -27.13 -7.75 -6.17
CA GLN A 31 -27.94 -6.54 -6.08
C GLN A 31 -27.55 -5.66 -4.88
N ILE A 32 -27.31 -6.29 -3.71
CA ILE A 32 -26.85 -5.60 -2.51
C ILE A 32 -25.48 -4.96 -2.75
N GLN A 33 -24.55 -5.69 -3.38
CA GLN A 33 -23.23 -5.17 -3.73
C GLN A 33 -23.33 -3.95 -4.66
N ILE A 34 -24.13 -4.03 -5.73
CA ILE A 34 -24.35 -2.90 -6.65
C ILE A 34 -24.93 -1.69 -5.91
N LYS A 35 -25.93 -1.92 -5.04
CA LYS A 35 -26.54 -0.88 -4.22
C LYS A 35 -25.51 -0.20 -3.31
N TRP A 36 -24.66 -0.97 -2.64
CA TRP A 36 -23.62 -0.43 -1.76
C TRP A 36 -22.53 0.31 -2.53
N TRP A 37 -22.12 -0.21 -3.68
CA TRP A 37 -21.17 0.46 -4.55
C TRP A 37 -21.71 1.81 -5.04
N SER A 38 -22.96 1.85 -5.51
CA SER A 38 -23.63 3.09 -5.93
C SER A 38 -23.75 4.09 -4.78
N LYS A 39 -24.13 3.63 -3.57
CA LYS A 39 -24.16 4.47 -2.37
C LYS A 39 -22.80 5.01 -1.98
N ALA A 40 -21.75 4.19 -2.02
CA ALA A 40 -20.39 4.60 -1.72
C ALA A 40 -19.88 5.63 -2.75
N ARG A 41 -20.18 5.43 -4.03
CA ARG A 41 -19.84 6.38 -5.11
C ARG A 41 -20.57 7.70 -4.95
N MET A 42 -21.88 7.69 -4.69
CA MET A 42 -22.63 8.91 -4.40
C MET A 42 -22.11 9.62 -3.14
N LYS A 43 -21.79 8.85 -2.10
CA LYS A 43 -21.16 9.38 -0.89
C LYS A 43 -19.81 10.03 -1.19
N TRP A 44 -18.96 9.40 -2.00
CA TRP A 44 -17.70 9.97 -2.45
C TRP A 44 -17.89 11.25 -3.27
N VAL A 45 -18.86 11.28 -4.19
CA VAL A 45 -19.15 12.49 -4.98
C VAL A 45 -19.66 13.63 -4.10
N ASN A 46 -20.52 13.33 -3.12
CA ASN A 46 -21.11 14.34 -2.24
C ASN A 46 -20.17 14.79 -1.11
N GLU A 47 -19.36 13.89 -0.57
CA GLU A 47 -18.44 14.16 0.53
C GLU A 47 -17.03 14.51 0.06
N GLY A 48 -16.68 14.20 -1.20
CA GLY A 48 -15.41 14.52 -1.82
C GLY A 48 -14.20 14.21 -0.93
N GLU A 49 -13.17 15.05 -1.02
CA GLU A 49 -11.95 15.00 -0.20
C GLU A 49 -12.17 15.16 1.32
N ARG A 50 -13.36 14.91 1.89
CA ARG A 50 -13.49 14.78 3.35
C ARG A 50 -12.77 13.56 3.93
N ASN A 51 -12.23 12.67 3.09
CA ASN A 51 -11.22 11.68 3.52
C ASN A 51 -9.79 12.24 3.57
N SER A 52 -9.64 13.57 3.58
CA SER A 52 -8.39 14.31 3.77
C SER A 52 -7.60 13.82 4.99
N LYS A 53 -8.27 13.47 6.10
CA LYS A 53 -7.58 12.99 7.33
C LYS A 53 -6.74 11.74 7.07
N TYR A 54 -7.25 10.76 6.30
CA TYR A 54 -6.49 9.55 5.99
C TYR A 54 -5.28 9.87 5.11
N TYR A 55 -5.48 10.64 4.03
CA TYR A 55 -4.40 11.02 3.13
C TYR A 55 -3.34 11.89 3.83
N HIS A 56 -3.76 12.89 4.60
CA HIS A 56 -2.85 13.72 5.39
C HIS A 56 -2.09 12.89 6.45
N ASN A 57 -2.74 11.91 7.08
CA ASN A 57 -2.06 11.00 7.99
C ASN A 57 -1.04 10.12 7.26
N LEU A 58 -1.37 9.59 6.08
CA LEU A 58 -0.42 8.84 5.25
C LEU A 58 0.79 9.70 4.85
N VAL A 59 0.56 10.94 4.39
CA VAL A 59 1.62 11.88 4.03
C VAL A 59 2.47 12.23 5.24
N LYS A 60 1.85 12.47 6.41
CA LYS A 60 2.54 12.73 7.68
C LYS A 60 3.41 11.54 8.09
N LEU A 61 2.86 10.32 8.05
CA LEU A 61 3.62 9.10 8.33
C LEU A 61 4.80 8.92 7.36
N LYS A 62 4.59 9.19 6.08
CA LYS A 62 5.66 9.13 5.08
C LYS A 62 6.75 10.17 5.35
N ARG A 63 6.37 11.41 5.68
CA ARG A 63 7.31 12.47 6.08
C ARG A 63 8.09 12.08 7.32
N ASN A 64 7.42 11.64 8.37
CA ASN A 64 8.07 11.20 9.61
C ASN A 64 9.03 10.01 9.39
N ARG A 65 8.71 9.08 8.47
CA ARG A 65 9.60 7.96 8.13
C ARG A 65 10.79 8.38 7.27
N ALA A 66 10.66 9.45 6.51
CA ALA A 66 11.72 9.98 5.65
C ALA A 66 12.53 11.08 6.34
N ASP A 67 12.14 11.47 7.56
CA ASP A 67 12.83 12.49 8.35
C ASP A 67 14.15 11.91 8.87
N ILE A 68 15.24 12.66 8.67
CA ILE A 68 16.58 12.25 9.09
C ILE A 68 16.85 12.93 10.42
N GLU A 69 16.69 12.19 11.51
CA GLU A 69 16.89 12.71 12.88
C GLU A 69 18.36 12.83 13.28
N LYS A 70 19.22 11.95 12.73
CA LYS A 70 20.65 11.90 13.03
C LYS A 70 21.44 11.55 11.79
N LEU A 71 22.58 12.19 11.63
CA LEU A 71 23.56 11.93 10.58
C LEU A 71 24.90 11.61 11.23
N VAL A 72 25.60 10.56 10.81
CA VAL A 72 26.95 10.26 11.29
C VAL A 72 27.94 10.59 10.17
N VAL A 73 28.88 11.48 10.47
CA VAL A 73 29.96 11.89 9.56
C VAL A 73 31.27 11.75 10.33
N ASP A 74 32.22 10.98 9.80
CA ASP A 74 33.55 10.76 10.42
C ASP A 74 33.48 10.41 11.92
N ASP A 75 32.62 9.44 12.26
CA ASP A 75 32.32 8.98 13.63
C ASP A 75 31.67 10.00 14.57
N ILE A 76 31.28 11.18 14.07
CA ILE A 76 30.56 12.21 14.83
C ILE A 76 29.07 12.16 14.48
N ALA A 77 28.23 11.97 15.49
CA ALA A 77 26.78 11.99 15.34
C ALA A 77 26.24 13.43 15.42
N LEU A 78 25.78 13.95 14.29
CA LEU A 78 25.08 15.23 14.16
C LEU A 78 23.58 15.01 14.36
N SER A 79 22.96 15.90 15.14
CA SER A 79 21.50 15.95 15.34
C SER A 79 20.90 17.32 15.07
N ASP A 80 21.74 18.36 14.92
CA ASP A 80 21.27 19.68 14.54
C ASP A 80 20.98 19.73 13.04
N ASN A 81 19.82 20.26 12.67
CA ASN A 81 19.38 20.28 11.28
C ASN A 81 20.28 21.11 10.37
N LYS A 82 20.84 22.22 10.87
CA LYS A 82 21.72 23.07 10.07
C LYS A 82 23.04 22.36 9.78
N GLU A 83 23.64 21.77 10.82
CA GLU A 83 24.87 20.99 10.69
C GLU A 83 24.69 19.81 9.74
N MET A 84 23.55 19.11 9.81
CA MET A 84 23.24 18.02 8.87
C MET A 84 23.11 18.50 7.43
N VAL A 85 22.42 19.62 7.18
CA VAL A 85 22.26 20.20 5.84
C VAL A 85 23.60 20.65 5.27
N GLU A 86 24.45 21.30 6.08
CA GLU A 86 25.79 21.70 5.67
C GLU A 86 26.67 20.49 5.33
N ALA A 87 26.64 19.45 6.17
CA ALA A 87 27.37 18.20 5.91
C ALA A 87 26.92 17.53 4.60
N PHE A 88 25.62 17.49 4.32
CA PHE A 88 25.10 16.99 3.03
C PHE A 88 25.61 17.83 1.86
N ALA A 89 25.52 19.16 1.96
CA ALA A 89 25.96 20.06 0.89
C ALA A 89 27.45 19.86 0.57
N VAL A 90 28.31 19.84 1.59
CA VAL A 90 29.75 19.60 1.45
C VAL A 90 30.02 18.23 0.81
N TRP A 91 29.33 17.18 1.25
CA TRP A 91 29.50 15.84 0.70
C TRP A 91 29.16 15.80 -0.80
N TYR A 92 27.99 16.31 -1.21
CA TYR A 92 27.58 16.30 -2.61
C TYR A 92 28.43 17.24 -3.49
N GLU A 93 28.87 18.38 -2.96
CA GLU A 93 29.81 19.25 -3.67
C GLU A 93 31.13 18.55 -3.95
N ASN A 94 31.70 17.87 -2.95
CA ASN A 94 32.94 17.12 -3.13
C ASN A 94 32.75 15.94 -4.09
N LEU A 95 31.60 15.27 -4.00
CA LEU A 95 31.25 14.16 -4.88
C LEU A 95 31.26 14.58 -6.36
N TRP A 96 30.75 15.77 -6.70
CA TRP A 96 30.71 16.26 -8.09
C TRP A 96 31.94 17.04 -8.53
N LYS A 97 32.84 17.43 -7.62
CA LYS A 97 34.13 18.07 -7.93
C LYS A 97 35.25 17.06 -8.20
N GLN A 98 35.06 15.77 -7.89
CA GLN A 98 36.00 14.72 -8.27
C GLN A 98 35.90 14.41 -9.78
N GLU A 99 36.59 15.20 -10.60
CA GLU A 99 36.90 14.85 -11.99
C GLU A 99 38.05 13.82 -12.01
N GLY A 100 37.75 12.52 -12.13
CA GLY A 100 38.78 11.54 -12.48
C GLY A 100 38.66 10.17 -11.82
N ASP A 101 38.19 9.24 -12.63
CA ASP A 101 38.71 7.87 -12.81
C ASP A 101 38.53 6.76 -11.77
N ASP A 102 37.98 7.02 -10.59
CA ASP A 102 37.49 5.93 -9.75
C ASP A 102 36.04 6.18 -9.38
N ARG A 103 35.14 5.83 -10.30
CA ARG A 103 33.81 5.34 -9.91
C ARG A 103 34.00 3.98 -9.25
N GLU A 104 34.80 3.91 -8.19
CA GLU A 104 34.82 2.77 -7.30
C GLU A 104 33.41 2.66 -6.73
N LEU A 105 32.66 1.75 -7.35
CA LEU A 105 31.38 1.23 -6.92
C LEU A 105 30.24 2.23 -7.13
N ASN A 106 29.51 2.03 -8.22
CA ASN A 106 28.12 2.46 -8.39
C ASN A 106 27.38 2.38 -7.03
N VAL A 107 27.33 3.49 -6.29
CA VAL A 107 26.57 3.58 -5.04
C VAL A 107 25.10 3.26 -5.34
N LEU A 108 24.66 3.60 -6.56
CA LEU A 108 23.37 3.24 -7.15
C LEU A 108 23.15 1.73 -7.32
N ASP A 109 24.21 0.92 -7.50
CA ASP A 109 24.10 -0.54 -7.60
C ASP A 109 23.96 -1.20 -6.22
N ARG A 110 24.45 -0.55 -5.16
CA ARG A 110 24.25 -0.98 -3.76
C ARG A 110 22.87 -0.60 -3.23
N ILE A 111 22.22 0.38 -3.85
CA ILE A 111 20.84 0.77 -3.52
C ILE A 111 19.89 -0.29 -4.09
N GLN A 112 19.26 -1.04 -3.20
CA GLN A 112 18.16 -1.94 -3.56
C GLN A 112 16.93 -1.12 -3.92
N TRP A 113 16.80 -0.77 -5.20
CA TRP A 113 15.63 -0.07 -5.72
C TRP A 113 14.37 -0.87 -5.44
N ARG A 114 13.47 -0.34 -4.61
CA ARG A 114 12.11 -0.87 -4.52
C ARG A 114 11.40 -0.56 -5.83
N LYS A 115 11.08 -1.59 -6.61
CA LYS A 115 10.19 -1.46 -7.77
C LYS A 115 8.88 -0.82 -7.30
N ILE A 116 8.51 0.27 -7.95
CA ILE A 116 7.20 0.90 -7.77
C ILE A 116 6.19 -0.05 -8.44
N ASP A 117 5.11 -0.39 -7.72
CA ASP A 117 4.04 -1.21 -8.28
C ASP A 117 3.46 -0.53 -9.53
N GLN A 118 3.12 -1.31 -10.56
CA GLN A 118 2.60 -0.79 -11.83
C GLN A 118 1.40 0.15 -11.61
N GLN A 119 0.50 -0.21 -10.69
CA GLN A 119 -0.64 0.63 -10.32
C GLN A 119 -0.23 2.03 -9.85
N LYS A 120 0.91 2.19 -9.17
CA LYS A 120 1.41 3.51 -8.70
C LYS A 120 2.14 4.28 -9.80
N ALA A 121 2.75 3.59 -10.75
CA ALA A 121 3.41 4.21 -11.91
C ALA A 121 2.39 4.85 -12.85
N ASP A 122 1.24 4.20 -13.06
CA ASP A 122 0.18 4.68 -13.95
C ASP A 122 -0.52 5.97 -13.45
N PHE A 123 -0.36 6.33 -12.17
CA PHE A 123 -0.88 7.59 -11.61
C PHE A 123 0.05 8.81 -11.80
N ILE A 124 1.28 8.61 -12.28
CA ILE A 124 2.32 9.66 -12.38
C ILE A 124 2.48 10.18 -13.83
N ASN A 125 1.90 9.50 -14.81
CA ASN A 125 1.78 9.96 -16.22
C ASN A 125 0.38 10.54 -16.48
#